data_AF-A0A178I3W9-F1
#
_entry.id   AF-A0A178I3W9-F1
#
_cell.length_a   1.000
_cell.length_b   1.000
_cell.length_c   1.000
_cell.angle_alpha   90.00
_cell.angle_beta   90.00
_cell.angle_gamma   90.00
#
_symmetry.space_group_name_H-M   'P 1'
#
loop_
_entity.id
_entity.type
_entity.pdbx_description
1 polymer ?
#
loop_
_entity_poly.entity_id
_entity_poly.type
_entity_poly.pdbx_seq_one_letter_code
_entity_poly.pdbx_strand_id
1 'polypeptide(L)'
;MVGLTTSQVGAYAPACFSSGADVDFLGQQITVALVVSLVVQGVISILVFAAGIRVAKERSDRAALRTIYKSLFEHFKDLRDRMRNADPKRWRDYKMEREGPMPPMRDLDRNGDINMLPATLGHELLRIEREALSAGERFHQALENDLAPKLTDFIEARVKTATLLVNTSGGYIQFTPSSALKADESYISAVTARLGNETPRLGVGMRNSKQQIETKTVRPENLVEGTLPEFYEELVAETKALGADALRDLKRHEEDVEWAFETVTARVRDPHPFAETVLGILPGMFHQSAGRKRK
;
A
#
# COMPACT_ATOMS: atom_id res chain seq x y z
N MET A 1 28.24 93.64 10.26
CA MET A 1 28.84 93.00 11.44
C MET A 1 29.60 91.78 10.92
N VAL A 2 30.89 91.89 10.60
CA VAL A 2 32.06 92.08 11.48
C VAL A 2 32.28 90.88 12.38
N GLY A 3 33.40 90.18 12.16
CA GLY A 3 34.01 89.28 13.14
C GLY A 3 35.06 88.36 12.53
N LEU A 4 36.25 88.91 12.29
CA LEU A 4 37.51 88.19 12.08
C LEU A 4 37.92 87.43 13.35
N THR A 5 38.58 86.28 13.22
CA THR A 5 39.83 85.90 13.92
C THR A 5 40.32 84.56 13.35
N THR A 6 41.46 84.49 12.65
CA THR A 6 42.86 84.37 13.12
C THR A 6 43.32 82.91 13.28
N SER A 7 44.15 82.49 12.31
CA SER A 7 45.39 81.69 12.42
C SER A 7 45.43 80.42 13.29
N GLN A 8 45.73 79.28 12.65
CA GLN A 8 47.00 78.60 12.92
C GLN A 8 47.43 77.67 11.78
N VAL A 9 48.63 77.95 11.28
CA VAL A 9 49.40 77.14 10.33
C VAL A 9 50.00 75.96 11.10
N GLY A 10 49.52 74.75 10.82
CA GLY A 10 50.11 73.50 11.27
C GLY A 10 50.66 72.74 10.06
N ALA A 11 51.98 72.84 9.84
CA ALA A 11 52.69 72.08 8.84
C ALA A 11 52.67 70.59 9.20
N TYR A 12 51.88 69.79 8.48
CA TYR A 12 52.00 68.33 8.51
C TYR A 12 53.07 67.91 7.52
N ALA A 13 54.16 67.37 8.06
CA ALA A 13 55.23 66.72 7.32
C ALA A 13 54.66 65.54 6.51
N PRO A 14 55.09 65.33 5.25
CA PRO A 14 54.77 64.13 4.52
C PRO A 14 55.51 62.95 5.17
N ALA A 15 54.75 62.07 5.83
CA ALA A 15 55.29 60.77 6.22
C ALA A 15 55.62 60.02 4.92
N CYS A 16 56.92 59.83 4.66
CA CYS A 16 57.42 58.95 3.62
C CYS A 16 56.87 57.54 3.88
N PHE A 17 55.85 57.17 3.11
CA PHE A 17 55.36 55.80 3.04
C PHE A 17 56.45 54.96 2.36
N SER A 18 57.10 54.10 3.14
CA SER A 18 58.09 53.13 2.67
C SER A 18 57.40 52.08 1.79
N SER A 19 57.24 52.42 0.50
CA SER A 19 56.53 51.66 -0.56
C SER A 19 57.24 50.39 -1.04
N GLY A 20 57.92 49.65 -0.16
CA GLY A 20 58.76 48.51 -0.55
C GLY A 20 58.34 47.14 0.03
N ALA A 21 57.70 47.10 1.20
CA ALA A 21 57.45 45.84 1.91
C ALA A 21 55.96 45.42 1.95
N ASP A 22 55.02 46.35 1.77
CA ASP A 22 53.59 46.04 1.77
C ASP A 22 53.08 45.41 0.46
N VAL A 23 53.83 45.58 -0.64
CA VAL A 23 53.42 45.09 -1.97
C VAL A 23 53.57 43.57 -2.07
N ASP A 24 54.60 43.01 -1.43
CA ASP A 24 54.85 41.56 -1.41
C ASP A 24 53.85 40.83 -0.49
N PHE A 25 53.47 41.44 0.64
CA PHE A 25 52.46 40.91 1.55
C PHE A 25 51.05 40.91 0.91
N LEU A 26 50.69 41.99 0.21
CA LEU A 26 49.44 42.08 -0.54
C LEU A 26 49.42 41.09 -1.72
N GLY A 27 50.53 40.94 -2.45
CA GLY A 27 50.66 39.98 -3.54
C GLY A 27 50.46 38.53 -3.10
N GLN A 28 50.98 38.18 -1.92
CA GLN A 28 50.86 36.85 -1.33
C GLN A 28 49.43 36.57 -0.80
N GLN A 29 48.75 37.57 -0.23
CA GLN A 29 47.34 37.43 0.19
C GLN A 29 46.39 37.30 -1.00
N ILE A 30 46.62 38.04 -2.09
CA ILE A 30 45.81 37.98 -3.31
C ILE A 30 45.95 36.60 -3.99
N THR A 31 47.16 36.05 -4.05
CA THR A 31 47.40 34.73 -4.63
C THR A 31 46.77 33.61 -3.82
N VAL A 32 46.85 33.65 -2.48
CA VAL A 32 46.16 32.67 -1.62
C VAL A 32 44.64 32.76 -1.77
N ALA A 33 44.07 33.96 -1.80
CA ALA A 33 42.63 34.14 -1.98
C ALA A 33 42.14 33.62 -3.34
N LEU A 34 42.90 33.85 -4.42
CA LEU A 34 42.60 33.31 -5.76
C LEU A 34 42.65 31.78 -5.78
N VAL A 35 43.69 31.17 -5.20
CA VAL A 35 43.84 29.71 -5.15
C VAL A 35 42.73 29.07 -4.33
N VAL A 36 42.41 29.63 -3.15
CA VAL A 36 41.31 29.14 -2.30
C VAL A 36 39.97 29.27 -3.03
N SER A 37 39.71 30.40 -3.69
CA SER A 37 38.47 30.62 -4.44
C SER A 37 38.32 29.62 -5.59
N LEU A 38 39.40 29.33 -6.31
CA LEU A 38 39.41 28.36 -7.42
C LEU A 38 39.15 26.94 -6.91
N VAL A 39 39.76 26.55 -5.77
CA VAL A 39 39.51 25.24 -5.15
C VAL A 39 38.08 25.12 -4.65
N VAL A 40 37.55 26.14 -3.97
CA VAL A 40 36.17 26.16 -3.48
C VAL A 40 35.18 26.10 -4.65
N GLN A 41 35.40 26.87 -5.71
CA GLN A 41 34.57 26.79 -6.93
C GLN A 41 34.66 25.42 -7.61
N GLY A 42 35.84 24.82 -7.67
CA GLY A 42 36.02 23.46 -8.19
C GLY A 42 35.23 22.43 -7.39
N VAL A 43 35.29 22.49 -6.06
CA VAL A 43 34.53 21.60 -5.17
C VAL A 43 33.02 21.82 -5.34
N ILE A 44 32.56 23.08 -5.35
CA ILE A 44 31.14 23.40 -5.56
C ILE A 44 30.67 22.91 -6.93
N SER A 45 31.47 23.10 -7.98
CA SER A 45 31.14 22.65 -9.34
C SER A 45 30.98 21.14 -9.42
N ILE A 46 31.87 20.37 -8.78
CA ILE A 46 31.77 18.91 -8.70
C ILE A 46 30.51 18.48 -7.93
N LEU A 47 30.20 19.13 -6.81
CA LEU A 47 28.98 18.86 -6.03
C LEU A 47 27.71 19.15 -6.85
N VAL A 48 27.68 20.28 -7.54
CA VAL A 48 26.56 20.68 -8.43
C VAL A 48 26.44 19.71 -9.61
N PHE A 49 27.55 19.28 -10.20
CA PHE A 49 27.56 18.30 -11.29
C PHE A 49 27.08 16.92 -10.82
N ALA A 50 27.55 16.43 -9.68
CA ALA A 50 27.10 15.18 -9.08
C ALA A 50 25.59 15.23 -8.74
N ALA A 51 25.13 16.36 -8.18
CA ALA A 51 23.70 16.60 -7.96
C ALA A 51 22.93 16.62 -9.30
N GLY A 52 23.48 17.27 -10.33
CA GLY A 52 22.90 17.33 -11.67
C GLY A 52 22.73 15.97 -12.35
N ILE A 53 23.77 15.12 -12.34
CA ILE A 53 23.69 13.74 -12.86
C ILE A 53 22.64 12.93 -12.10
N ARG A 54 22.61 13.05 -10.77
CA ARG A 54 21.65 12.31 -9.95
C ARG A 54 20.21 12.75 -10.21
N VAL A 55 19.97 14.06 -10.34
CA VAL A 55 18.66 14.63 -10.72
C VAL A 55 18.25 14.20 -12.14
N ALA A 56 19.19 14.14 -13.08
CA ALA A 56 18.92 13.67 -14.44
C ALA A 56 18.52 12.19 -14.47
N LYS A 57 19.22 11.34 -13.69
CA LYS A 57 18.88 9.93 -13.52
C LYS A 57 17.52 9.75 -12.83
N GLU A 58 17.23 10.54 -11.79
CA GLU A 58 15.92 10.50 -11.15
C GLU A 58 14.79 10.81 -12.13
N ARG A 59 14.99 11.69 -13.11
CA ARG A 59 13.96 11.98 -14.12
C ARG A 59 13.66 10.79 -15.03
N SER A 60 14.66 9.99 -15.44
CA SER A 60 14.41 8.77 -16.22
C SER A 60 13.71 7.71 -15.38
N ASP A 61 14.17 7.53 -14.13
CA ASP A 61 13.69 6.47 -13.25
C ASP A 61 12.26 6.75 -12.75
N ARG A 62 11.87 8.03 -12.63
CA ARG A 62 10.51 8.45 -12.23
C ARG A 62 9.41 7.90 -13.14
N ALA A 63 9.66 7.76 -14.44
CA ALA A 63 8.66 7.24 -15.37
C ALA A 63 8.38 5.75 -15.09
N ALA A 64 9.44 4.95 -14.97
CA ALA A 64 9.35 3.53 -14.62
C ALA A 64 8.74 3.33 -13.23
N LEU A 65 9.18 4.11 -12.24
CA LEU A 65 8.63 4.07 -10.89
C LEU A 65 7.14 4.42 -10.83
N ARG A 66 6.70 5.41 -11.60
CA ARG A 66 5.27 5.75 -11.68
C ARG A 66 4.47 4.58 -12.26
N THR A 67 5.01 3.84 -13.23
CA THR A 67 4.37 2.63 -13.75
C THR A 67 4.28 1.55 -12.68
N ILE A 68 5.36 1.30 -11.94
CA ILE A 68 5.39 0.35 -10.82
C ILE A 68 4.33 0.74 -9.77
N TYR A 69 4.36 1.98 -9.27
CA TYR A 69 3.41 2.44 -8.26
C TYR A 69 1.95 2.42 -8.75
N LYS A 70 1.68 2.68 -10.05
CA LYS A 70 0.32 2.54 -10.59
C LYS A 70 -0.15 1.09 -10.58
N SER A 71 0.71 0.14 -10.97
CA SER A 71 0.38 -1.28 -10.91
C SER A 71 0.13 -1.75 -9.47
N LEU A 72 0.98 -1.32 -8.53
CA LEU A 72 0.79 -1.61 -7.11
C LEU A 72 -0.48 -0.96 -6.55
N PHE A 73 -0.82 0.25 -6.98
CA PHE A 73 -2.05 0.94 -6.58
C PHE A 73 -3.27 0.12 -6.97
N GLU A 74 -3.35 -0.32 -8.23
CA GLU A 74 -4.46 -1.14 -8.73
C GLU A 74 -4.56 -2.46 -7.95
N HIS A 75 -3.41 -3.08 -7.67
CA HIS A 75 -3.34 -4.32 -6.92
C HIS A 75 -3.80 -4.18 -5.46
N PHE A 76 -3.23 -3.25 -4.70
CA PHE A 76 -3.59 -3.07 -3.29
C PHE A 76 -5.01 -2.53 -3.12
N LYS A 77 -5.50 -1.74 -4.09
CA LYS A 77 -6.92 -1.34 -4.14
C LYS A 77 -7.82 -2.56 -4.26
N ASP A 78 -7.54 -3.45 -5.20
CA ASP A 78 -8.33 -4.65 -5.41
C ASP A 78 -8.24 -5.61 -4.22
N LEU A 79 -7.05 -5.80 -3.62
CA LEU A 79 -6.90 -6.57 -2.37
C LEU A 79 -7.77 -6.00 -1.25
N ARG A 80 -7.67 -4.69 -1.01
CA ARG A 80 -8.45 -4.01 0.03
C ARG A 80 -9.94 -4.15 -0.22
N ASP A 81 -10.41 -3.83 -1.42
CA ASP A 81 -11.83 -3.83 -1.76
C ASP A 81 -12.41 -5.26 -1.63
N ARG A 82 -11.62 -6.28 -1.97
CA ARG A 82 -11.99 -7.69 -1.81
C ARG A 82 -12.01 -8.17 -0.37
N MET A 83 -11.00 -7.80 0.43
CA MET A 83 -10.99 -8.08 1.88
C MET A 83 -12.19 -7.41 2.56
N ARG A 84 -12.45 -6.14 2.22
CA ARG A 84 -13.62 -5.42 2.67
C ARG A 84 -14.89 -6.12 2.30
N ASN A 85 -14.99 -6.78 1.16
CA ASN A 85 -16.18 -7.50 0.74
C ASN A 85 -16.28 -8.94 1.27
N ALA A 86 -15.38 -9.35 2.17
CA ALA A 86 -15.28 -10.72 2.67
C ALA A 86 -15.12 -11.76 1.54
N ASP A 87 -14.49 -11.36 0.44
CA ASP A 87 -14.07 -12.23 -0.65
C ASP A 87 -12.57 -11.98 -0.96
N PRO A 88 -11.69 -12.21 0.03
CA PRO A 88 -10.27 -11.90 -0.13
C PRO A 88 -9.64 -12.75 -1.23
N LYS A 89 -8.67 -12.18 -1.95
CA LYS A 89 -7.89 -12.94 -2.93
C LYS A 89 -7.03 -14.00 -2.26
N ARG A 90 -6.81 -15.07 -3.00
CA ARG A 90 -5.92 -16.18 -2.68
C ARG A 90 -4.76 -16.20 -3.65
N TRP A 91 -3.73 -16.94 -3.26
CA TRP A 91 -2.60 -17.28 -4.12
C TRP A 91 -3.04 -17.80 -5.50
N ARG A 92 -4.00 -18.73 -5.53
CA ARG A 92 -4.53 -19.34 -6.76
C ARG A 92 -5.28 -18.41 -7.70
N ASP A 93 -5.66 -17.21 -7.25
CA ASP A 93 -6.37 -16.25 -8.09
C ASP A 93 -5.41 -15.46 -9.01
N TYR A 94 -4.09 -15.64 -8.84
CA TYR A 94 -3.06 -15.06 -9.68
C TYR A 94 -2.55 -16.04 -10.72
N LYS A 95 -1.94 -15.51 -11.79
CA LYS A 95 -1.35 -16.31 -12.85
C LYS A 95 -0.33 -17.28 -12.27
N MET A 96 -0.51 -18.56 -12.59
CA MET A 96 0.46 -19.61 -12.30
C MET A 96 1.60 -19.54 -13.31
N GLU A 97 2.82 -19.40 -12.81
CA GLU A 97 4.04 -19.57 -13.59
C GLU A 97 4.81 -20.81 -13.11
N ARG A 98 5.96 -21.13 -13.71
CA ARG A 98 6.73 -22.35 -13.37
C ARG A 98 7.06 -22.48 -11.88
N GLU A 99 7.18 -21.35 -11.18
CA GLU A 99 7.54 -21.27 -9.75
C GLU A 99 6.32 -21.03 -8.84
N GLY A 100 5.11 -21.18 -9.38
CA GLY A 100 3.85 -21.00 -8.68
C GLY A 100 3.18 -19.65 -8.96
N PRO A 101 2.24 -19.24 -8.09
CA PRO A 101 1.46 -18.02 -8.29
C PRO A 101 2.30 -16.75 -8.20
N MET A 102 2.05 -15.82 -9.13
CA MET A 102 2.84 -14.60 -9.31
C MET A 102 1.99 -13.33 -9.08
N PRO A 103 1.78 -12.90 -7.82
CA PRO A 103 1.23 -11.59 -7.53
C PRO A 103 2.27 -10.48 -7.78
N PRO A 104 1.84 -9.21 -7.93
CA PRO A 104 2.69 -8.10 -8.37
C PRO A 104 3.95 -7.85 -7.54
N MET A 105 3.90 -7.84 -6.20
CA MET A 105 5.12 -7.60 -5.40
C MET A 105 6.11 -8.74 -5.55
N ARG A 106 5.63 -9.99 -5.63
CA ARG A 106 6.49 -11.15 -5.90
C ARG A 106 7.10 -11.11 -7.30
N ASP A 107 6.37 -10.62 -8.31
CA ASP A 107 6.92 -10.45 -9.65
C ASP A 107 8.05 -9.42 -9.69
N LEU A 108 7.88 -8.30 -8.99
CA LEU A 108 8.91 -7.25 -8.82
C LEU A 108 10.15 -7.76 -8.08
N ASP A 109 9.97 -8.62 -7.07
CA ASP A 109 11.07 -9.23 -6.33
C ASP A 109 11.90 -10.15 -7.25
N ARG A 110 11.20 -10.95 -8.07
CA ARG A 110 11.82 -11.89 -9.00
C ARG A 110 12.55 -11.20 -10.14
N ASN A 111 11.94 -10.19 -10.76
CA ASN A 111 12.52 -9.51 -11.91
C ASN A 111 13.60 -8.46 -11.51
N GLY A 112 13.74 -8.17 -10.22
CA GLY A 112 14.72 -7.24 -9.67
C GLY A 112 14.28 -5.78 -9.67
N ASP A 113 13.09 -5.47 -10.21
CA ASP A 113 12.52 -4.11 -10.24
C ASP A 113 12.11 -3.64 -8.85
N ILE A 114 12.00 -4.55 -7.87
CA ILE A 114 11.82 -4.18 -6.45
C ILE A 114 12.94 -3.24 -5.97
N ASN A 115 14.15 -3.33 -6.55
CA ASN A 115 15.29 -2.47 -6.21
C ASN A 115 15.10 -1.01 -6.66
N MET A 116 14.10 -0.73 -7.50
CA MET A 116 13.71 0.63 -7.83
C MET A 116 12.97 1.30 -6.65
N LEU A 117 12.29 0.51 -5.81
CA LEU A 117 11.59 1.01 -4.63
C LEU A 117 12.59 1.27 -3.48
N PRO A 118 12.26 2.18 -2.54
CA PRO A 118 12.99 2.26 -1.28
C PRO A 118 12.99 0.89 -0.59
N ALA A 119 14.16 0.39 -0.19
CA ALA A 119 14.32 -1.00 0.29
C ALA A 119 13.35 -1.35 1.43
N THR A 120 13.19 -0.46 2.40
CA THR A 120 12.24 -0.64 3.52
C THR A 120 10.80 -0.74 3.03
N LEU A 121 10.41 0.12 2.09
CA LEU A 121 9.06 0.11 1.51
C LEU A 121 8.82 -1.15 0.68
N GLY A 122 9.77 -1.55 -0.17
CA GLY A 122 9.65 -2.76 -0.99
C GLY A 122 9.46 -4.02 -0.14
N HIS A 123 10.27 -4.18 0.92
CA HIS A 123 10.12 -5.30 1.86
C HIS A 123 8.78 -5.29 2.58
N GLU A 124 8.32 -4.12 3.03
CA GLU A 124 7.07 -4.02 3.77
C GLU A 124 5.85 -4.31 2.89
N LEU A 125 5.81 -3.77 1.67
CA LEU A 125 4.73 -4.07 0.72
C LEU A 125 4.71 -5.56 0.34
N LEU A 126 5.87 -6.18 0.16
CA LEU A 126 5.97 -7.61 -0.14
C LEU A 126 5.49 -8.47 1.04
N ARG A 127 5.82 -8.08 2.28
CA ARG A 127 5.35 -8.71 3.50
C ARG A 127 3.82 -8.63 3.59
N ILE A 128 3.26 -7.44 3.43
CA ILE A 128 1.81 -7.19 3.51
C ILE A 128 1.06 -7.97 2.43
N GLU A 129 1.55 -8.00 1.17
CA GLU A 129 0.93 -8.82 0.11
C GLU A 129 0.90 -10.31 0.50
N ARG A 130 2.02 -10.85 0.99
CA ARG A 130 2.10 -12.26 1.42
C ARG A 130 1.14 -12.57 2.57
N GLU A 131 1.08 -11.71 3.57
CA GLU A 131 0.22 -11.89 4.74
C GLU A 131 -1.25 -11.77 4.38
N ALA A 132 -1.64 -10.79 3.56
CA ALA A 132 -3.00 -10.61 3.08
C ALA A 132 -3.49 -11.82 2.26
N LEU A 133 -2.66 -12.35 1.35
CA LEU A 133 -3.01 -13.55 0.57
C LEU A 133 -3.07 -14.81 1.44
N SER A 134 -2.22 -14.91 2.45
CA SER A 134 -2.26 -16.01 3.42
C SER A 134 -3.49 -15.94 4.32
N ALA A 135 -3.87 -14.74 4.78
CA ALA A 135 -5.10 -14.50 5.51
C ALA A 135 -6.32 -14.81 4.65
N GLY A 136 -6.32 -14.42 3.38
CA GLY A 136 -7.36 -14.79 2.43
C GLY A 136 -7.50 -16.31 2.27
N GLU A 137 -6.39 -17.03 2.11
CA GLU A 137 -6.42 -18.49 2.02
C GLU A 137 -6.99 -19.14 3.30
N ARG A 138 -6.54 -18.70 4.49
CA ARG A 138 -7.08 -19.19 5.78
C ARG A 138 -8.57 -18.88 5.93
N PHE A 139 -9.00 -17.70 5.50
CA PHE A 139 -10.41 -17.31 5.52
C PHE A 139 -11.26 -18.24 4.64
N HIS A 140 -10.84 -18.47 3.39
CA HIS A 140 -11.55 -19.41 2.50
C HIS A 140 -11.53 -20.84 3.04
N GLN A 141 -10.42 -21.28 3.65
CA GLN A 141 -10.35 -22.60 4.29
C GLN A 141 -11.31 -22.71 5.47
N ALA A 142 -11.43 -21.69 6.30
CA ALA A 142 -12.41 -21.68 7.40
C ALA A 142 -13.86 -21.71 6.86
N LEU A 143 -14.14 -20.98 5.77
CA LEU A 143 -15.46 -21.04 5.13
C LEU A 143 -15.76 -22.42 4.54
N GLU A 144 -14.80 -23.04 3.85
CA GLU A 144 -14.98 -24.31 3.15
C GLU A 144 -14.96 -25.52 4.10
N ASN A 145 -14.07 -25.54 5.09
CA ASN A 145 -13.82 -26.73 5.92
C ASN A 145 -14.57 -26.69 7.26
N ASP A 146 -14.78 -25.50 7.83
CA ASP A 146 -15.39 -25.38 9.17
C ASP A 146 -16.84 -24.92 9.08
N LEU A 147 -17.11 -23.88 8.29
CA LEU A 147 -18.43 -23.27 8.21
C LEU A 147 -19.39 -24.06 7.30
N ALA A 148 -18.96 -24.42 6.08
CA ALA A 148 -19.85 -25.07 5.12
C ALA A 148 -20.46 -26.39 5.62
N PRO A 149 -19.72 -27.30 6.32
CA PRO A 149 -20.33 -28.50 6.88
C PRO A 149 -21.38 -28.18 7.95
N LYS A 150 -21.07 -27.28 8.89
CA LYS A 150 -22.00 -26.90 9.96
C LYS A 150 -23.25 -26.20 9.43
N LEU A 151 -23.11 -25.36 8.42
CA LEU A 151 -24.26 -24.76 7.73
C LEU A 151 -25.06 -25.81 6.96
N THR A 152 -24.41 -26.83 6.39
CA THR A 152 -25.11 -27.96 5.76
C THR A 152 -26.00 -28.65 6.79
N ASP A 153 -25.43 -29.02 7.94
CA ASP A 153 -26.15 -29.68 9.03
C ASP A 153 -27.31 -28.82 9.55
N PHE A 154 -27.07 -27.52 9.71
CA PHE A 154 -28.10 -26.55 10.11
C PHE A 154 -29.27 -26.51 9.13
N ILE A 155 -28.97 -26.47 7.82
CA ILE A 155 -29.99 -26.44 6.76
C ILE A 155 -30.75 -27.76 6.72
N GLU A 156 -30.06 -28.90 6.77
CA GLU A 156 -30.68 -30.23 6.71
C GLU A 156 -31.58 -30.52 7.93
N ALA A 157 -31.24 -29.98 9.10
CA ALA A 157 -32.10 -30.06 10.28
C ALA A 157 -33.43 -29.29 10.14
N ARG A 158 -33.48 -28.25 9.27
CA ARG A 158 -34.62 -27.33 9.14
C ARG A 158 -35.36 -27.42 7.80
N VAL A 159 -34.82 -28.16 6.83
CA VAL A 159 -35.36 -28.27 5.46
C VAL A 159 -35.58 -29.73 5.07
N LYS A 160 -36.84 -30.12 4.84
CA LYS A 160 -37.26 -31.51 4.57
C LYS A 160 -36.68 -32.08 3.27
N THR A 161 -36.69 -31.28 2.21
CA THR A 161 -36.22 -31.70 0.88
C THR A 161 -35.60 -30.50 0.17
N ALA A 162 -34.28 -30.36 0.22
CA ALA A 162 -33.58 -29.37 -0.59
C ALA A 162 -33.55 -29.85 -2.04
N THR A 163 -34.27 -29.15 -2.94
CA THR A 163 -34.18 -29.46 -4.37
C THR A 163 -32.89 -28.84 -4.92
N LEU A 164 -32.07 -29.66 -5.59
CA LEU A 164 -30.94 -29.17 -6.37
C LEU A 164 -31.46 -28.30 -7.52
N LEU A 165 -30.84 -27.14 -7.70
CA LEU A 165 -31.26 -26.14 -8.68
C LEU A 165 -30.88 -26.62 -10.09
N VAL A 166 -31.79 -27.35 -10.76
CA VAL A 166 -31.66 -27.70 -12.18
C VAL A 166 -32.58 -26.77 -12.97
N ASN A 167 -32.03 -25.69 -13.53
CA ASN A 167 -32.72 -24.76 -14.45
C ASN A 167 -34.11 -24.27 -14.00
N THR A 168 -34.20 -23.52 -12.89
CA THR A 168 -35.47 -22.84 -12.56
C THR A 168 -35.54 -21.46 -13.21
N SER A 169 -36.58 -21.25 -14.03
CA SER A 169 -36.96 -20.00 -14.70
C SER A 169 -37.52 -18.91 -13.75
N GLY A 170 -37.22 -18.97 -12.46
CA GLY A 170 -37.69 -17.98 -11.47
C GLY A 170 -36.54 -17.43 -10.64
N GLY A 171 -36.57 -16.13 -10.37
CA GLY A 171 -35.60 -15.47 -9.50
C GLY A 171 -35.57 -16.07 -8.10
N TYR A 172 -34.40 -16.02 -7.48
CA TYR A 172 -34.19 -16.37 -6.08
C TYR A 172 -33.25 -15.35 -5.46
N ILE A 173 -33.31 -15.20 -4.14
CA ILE A 173 -32.34 -14.41 -3.40
C ILE A 173 -31.16 -15.31 -3.08
N GLN A 174 -29.96 -14.93 -3.50
CA GLN A 174 -28.75 -15.71 -3.25
C GLN A 174 -28.23 -15.43 -1.84
N PHE A 175 -28.06 -16.49 -1.06
CA PHE A 175 -27.31 -16.46 0.19
C PHE A 175 -25.86 -16.87 -0.09
N THR A 176 -24.92 -16.03 0.35
CA THR A 176 -23.50 -16.38 0.41
C THR A 176 -22.98 -16.18 1.82
N PRO A 177 -22.16 -17.10 2.36
CA PRO A 177 -21.60 -16.93 3.70
C PRO A 177 -20.84 -15.59 3.87
N SER A 178 -20.04 -15.21 2.87
CA SER A 178 -19.31 -13.93 2.86
C SER A 178 -20.21 -12.71 3.03
N SER A 179 -21.34 -12.64 2.30
CA SER A 179 -22.28 -11.52 2.44
C SER A 179 -22.97 -11.52 3.79
N ALA A 180 -23.34 -12.71 4.32
CA ALA A 180 -24.00 -12.84 5.61
C ALA A 180 -23.10 -12.42 6.78
N LEU A 181 -21.80 -12.74 6.73
CA LEU A 181 -20.81 -12.32 7.72
C LEU A 181 -20.70 -10.80 7.85
N LYS A 182 -20.95 -10.08 6.76
CA LYS A 182 -20.87 -8.62 6.68
C LYS A 182 -22.20 -7.90 6.81
N ALA A 183 -23.30 -8.63 6.74
CA ALA A 183 -24.63 -8.05 6.71
C ALA A 183 -24.88 -7.22 7.97
N ASP A 184 -25.33 -5.99 7.82
CA ASP A 184 -25.89 -5.20 8.92
C ASP A 184 -27.40 -5.48 9.07
N GLU A 185 -28.02 -4.94 10.11
CA GLU A 185 -29.46 -5.12 10.37
C GLU A 185 -30.31 -4.59 9.20
N SER A 186 -29.89 -3.49 8.57
CA SER A 186 -30.63 -2.88 7.45
C SER A 186 -30.69 -3.80 6.23
N TYR A 187 -29.57 -4.45 5.91
CA TYR A 187 -29.48 -5.43 4.82
C TYR A 187 -30.30 -6.67 5.14
N ILE A 188 -30.22 -7.18 6.37
CA ILE A 188 -30.99 -8.36 6.81
C ILE A 188 -32.49 -8.05 6.67
N SER A 189 -32.96 -6.92 7.21
CA SER A 189 -34.37 -6.50 7.11
C SER A 189 -34.84 -6.32 5.65
N ALA A 190 -33.99 -5.79 4.77
CA ALA A 190 -34.33 -5.65 3.36
C ALA A 190 -34.48 -7.01 2.67
N VAL A 191 -33.61 -7.98 2.99
CA VAL A 191 -33.71 -9.33 2.42
C VAL A 191 -34.92 -10.08 2.97
N THR A 192 -35.19 -10.01 4.28
CA THR A 192 -36.33 -10.67 4.91
C THR A 192 -37.67 -10.15 4.40
N ALA A 193 -37.79 -8.83 4.22
CA ALA A 193 -38.97 -8.22 3.60
C ALA A 193 -39.23 -8.75 2.18
N ARG A 194 -38.17 -8.91 1.37
CA ARG A 194 -38.28 -9.46 0.00
C ARG A 194 -38.62 -10.95 -0.01
N LEU A 195 -38.08 -11.72 0.93
CA LEU A 195 -38.41 -13.14 1.08
C LEU A 195 -39.88 -13.35 1.48
N GLY A 196 -40.44 -12.43 2.26
CA GLY A 196 -41.84 -12.47 2.68
C GLY A 196 -42.84 -12.07 1.59
N ASN A 197 -42.49 -11.09 0.75
CA ASN A 197 -43.46 -10.41 -0.13
C ASN A 197 -43.24 -10.61 -1.64
N GLU A 198 -42.00 -10.76 -2.09
CA GLU A 198 -41.66 -10.67 -3.52
C GLU A 198 -41.14 -11.99 -4.08
N THR A 199 -40.15 -12.58 -3.41
CA THR A 199 -39.38 -13.73 -3.90
C THR A 199 -39.27 -14.77 -2.78
N PRO A 200 -40.26 -15.67 -2.63
CA PRO A 200 -40.26 -16.68 -1.57
C PRO A 200 -39.32 -17.85 -1.91
N ARG A 201 -38.10 -17.55 -2.36
CA ARG A 201 -37.10 -18.53 -2.77
C ARG A 201 -35.72 -18.03 -2.37
N LEU A 202 -35.07 -18.80 -1.49
CA LEU A 202 -33.71 -18.56 -1.06
C LEU A 202 -32.79 -19.61 -1.72
N GLY A 203 -31.79 -19.15 -2.47
CA GLY A 203 -30.75 -20.01 -3.01
C GLY A 203 -29.55 -20.01 -2.08
N VAL A 204 -29.31 -21.12 -1.40
CA VAL A 204 -28.15 -21.29 -0.52
C VAL A 204 -27.05 -21.99 -1.29
N GLY A 205 -26.10 -21.19 -1.79
CA GLY A 205 -24.95 -21.67 -2.54
C GLY A 205 -23.79 -21.98 -1.60
N MET A 206 -23.36 -23.24 -1.57
CA MET A 206 -22.17 -23.63 -0.81
C MET A 206 -21.21 -24.40 -1.70
N ARG A 207 -19.92 -24.20 -1.47
CA ARG A 207 -18.88 -24.93 -2.19
C ARG A 207 -18.73 -26.31 -1.54
N ASN A 208 -18.87 -27.36 -2.33
CA ASN A 208 -18.64 -28.73 -1.87
C ASN A 208 -17.14 -29.06 -1.81
N SER A 209 -16.81 -30.25 -1.30
CA SER A 209 -15.43 -30.76 -1.19
C SER A 209 -14.69 -30.88 -2.54
N LYS A 210 -15.42 -30.87 -3.66
CA LYS A 210 -14.87 -30.87 -5.03
C LYS A 210 -14.72 -29.47 -5.62
N GLN A 211 -14.85 -28.42 -4.81
CA GLN A 211 -14.83 -27.02 -5.22
C GLN A 211 -15.96 -26.61 -6.18
N GLN A 212 -16.99 -27.42 -6.34
CA GLN A 212 -18.18 -27.07 -7.12
C GLN A 212 -19.17 -26.35 -6.21
N ILE A 213 -19.81 -25.30 -6.73
CA ILE A 213 -20.87 -24.60 -6.01
C ILE A 213 -22.16 -25.40 -6.20
N GLU A 214 -22.65 -25.99 -5.12
CA GLU A 214 -23.98 -26.59 -5.06
C GLU A 214 -24.94 -25.58 -4.44
N THR A 215 -25.92 -25.14 -5.22
CA THR A 215 -26.97 -24.26 -4.74
C THR A 215 -28.22 -25.07 -4.40
N LYS A 216 -28.55 -25.14 -3.11
CA LYS A 216 -29.79 -25.70 -2.59
C LYS A 216 -30.87 -24.60 -2.58
N THR A 217 -32.04 -24.85 -3.16
CA THR A 217 -33.15 -23.88 -3.08
C THR A 217 -34.04 -24.21 -1.89
N VAL A 218 -34.22 -23.24 -1.00
CA VAL A 218 -35.15 -23.30 0.12
C VAL A 218 -36.41 -22.50 -0.23
N ARG A 219 -37.56 -23.14 -0.05
CA ARG A 219 -38.89 -22.57 -0.26
C ARG A 219 -39.72 -22.71 1.02
N PRO A 220 -40.76 -21.89 1.25
CA PRO A 220 -41.59 -21.99 2.44
C PRO A 220 -42.14 -23.40 2.68
N GLU A 221 -42.56 -24.09 1.63
CA GLU A 221 -43.10 -25.46 1.72
C GLU A 221 -42.07 -26.53 2.12
N ASN A 222 -40.77 -26.22 1.98
CA ASN A 222 -39.68 -27.13 2.30
C ASN A 222 -39.22 -27.02 3.76
N LEU A 223 -39.65 -25.99 4.50
CA LEU A 223 -39.27 -25.78 5.88
C LEU A 223 -39.96 -26.79 6.80
N VAL A 224 -39.24 -27.23 7.83
CA VAL A 224 -39.79 -28.04 8.92
C VAL A 224 -40.77 -27.22 9.76
N GLU A 225 -40.35 -26.01 10.11
CA GLU A 225 -41.10 -25.04 10.92
C GLU A 225 -40.70 -23.60 10.55
N GLY A 226 -41.52 -22.63 10.99
CA GLY A 226 -41.27 -21.20 10.78
C GLY A 226 -41.51 -20.68 9.36
N THR A 227 -41.12 -19.43 9.15
CA THR A 227 -41.22 -18.73 7.87
C THR A 227 -39.84 -18.58 7.21
N LEU A 228 -39.82 -18.35 5.89
CA LEU A 228 -38.57 -18.16 5.15
C LEU A 228 -37.75 -16.93 5.64
N PRO A 229 -38.37 -15.79 6.01
CA PRO A 229 -37.68 -14.70 6.71
C PRO A 229 -37.01 -15.12 8.02
N GLU A 230 -37.72 -15.80 8.92
CA GLU A 230 -37.17 -16.27 10.21
C GLU A 230 -35.99 -17.22 9.98
N PHE A 231 -36.14 -18.18 9.06
CA PHE A 231 -35.05 -19.08 8.67
C PHE A 231 -33.82 -18.33 8.16
N TYR A 232 -34.00 -17.27 7.36
CA TYR A 232 -32.88 -16.46 6.87
C TYR A 232 -32.17 -15.72 8.01
N GLU A 233 -32.91 -15.15 8.96
CA GLU A 233 -32.33 -14.47 10.12
C GLU A 233 -31.50 -15.44 10.98
N GLU A 234 -32.05 -16.62 11.27
CA GLU A 234 -31.32 -17.67 11.99
C GLU A 234 -30.08 -18.11 11.24
N LEU A 235 -30.18 -18.31 9.92
CA LEU A 235 -29.05 -18.72 9.07
C LEU A 235 -27.93 -17.67 9.06
N VAL A 236 -28.28 -16.37 9.02
CA VAL A 236 -27.31 -15.28 9.11
C VAL A 236 -26.68 -15.23 10.51
N ALA A 237 -27.48 -15.40 11.57
CA ALA A 237 -26.99 -15.41 12.95
C ALA A 237 -25.99 -16.56 13.18
N GLU A 238 -26.33 -17.78 12.73
CA GLU A 238 -25.47 -18.95 12.81
C GLU A 238 -24.17 -18.73 12.01
N THR A 239 -24.29 -18.18 10.80
CA THR A 239 -23.13 -17.86 9.97
C THR A 239 -22.19 -16.87 10.64
N LYS A 240 -22.73 -15.81 11.25
CA LYS A 240 -21.94 -14.83 12.02
C LYS A 240 -21.27 -15.46 13.23
N ALA A 241 -21.98 -16.31 13.98
CA ALA A 241 -21.43 -16.97 15.15
C ALA A 241 -20.25 -17.88 14.78
N LEU A 242 -20.41 -18.69 13.73
CA LEU A 242 -19.39 -19.64 13.29
C LEU A 242 -18.21 -19.00 12.56
N GLY A 243 -18.44 -17.95 11.76
CA GLY A 243 -17.40 -17.29 10.96
C GLY A 243 -16.80 -16.03 11.60
N ALA A 244 -17.19 -15.65 12.82
CA ALA A 244 -16.72 -14.45 13.49
C ALA A 244 -15.19 -14.41 13.62
N ASP A 245 -14.56 -15.52 13.99
CA ASP A 245 -13.11 -15.56 14.20
C ASP A 245 -12.34 -15.45 12.88
N ALA A 246 -12.82 -16.11 11.81
CA ALA A 246 -12.24 -15.99 10.48
C ALA A 246 -12.35 -14.56 9.95
N LEU A 247 -13.51 -13.92 10.11
CA LEU A 247 -13.71 -12.52 9.73
C LEU A 247 -12.82 -11.58 10.58
N ARG A 248 -12.65 -11.86 11.87
CA ARG A 248 -11.79 -11.07 12.76
C ARG A 248 -10.32 -11.19 12.35
N ASP A 249 -9.84 -12.39 12.03
CA ASP A 249 -8.48 -12.59 11.51
C ASP A 249 -8.28 -11.83 10.19
N LEU A 250 -9.25 -11.91 9.27
CA LEU A 250 -9.19 -11.18 8.01
C LEU A 250 -9.10 -9.65 8.21
N LYS A 251 -9.91 -9.11 9.14
CA LYS A 251 -9.90 -7.68 9.47
C LYS A 251 -8.59 -7.19 10.06
N ARG A 252 -7.83 -8.02 10.79
CA ARG A 252 -6.51 -7.63 11.30
C ARG A 252 -5.52 -7.27 10.20
N HIS A 253 -5.65 -7.92 9.04
CA HIS A 253 -4.81 -7.66 7.88
C HIS A 253 -5.36 -6.54 6.97
N GLU A 254 -6.61 -6.11 7.17
CA GLU A 254 -7.21 -5.03 6.37
C GLU A 254 -6.50 -3.69 6.61
N GLU A 255 -6.11 -3.41 7.86
CA GLU A 255 -5.40 -2.18 8.23
C GLU A 255 -4.03 -2.08 7.56
N ASP A 256 -3.28 -3.19 7.52
CA ASP A 256 -1.99 -3.28 6.83
C ASP A 256 -2.14 -3.05 5.31
N VAL A 257 -3.16 -3.64 4.70
CA VAL A 257 -3.45 -3.46 3.27
C VAL A 257 -3.94 -2.04 2.97
N GLU A 258 -4.71 -1.41 3.86
CA GLU A 258 -5.08 0.01 3.72
C GLU A 258 -3.84 0.90 3.81
N TRP A 259 -2.96 0.66 4.78
CA TRP A 259 -1.69 1.40 4.90
C TRP A 259 -0.85 1.27 3.62
N ALA A 260 -0.75 0.07 3.05
CA ALA A 260 -0.05 -0.17 1.80
C ALA A 260 -0.71 0.60 0.63
N PHE A 261 -2.03 0.55 0.53
CA PHE A 261 -2.80 1.28 -0.48
C PHE A 261 -2.60 2.79 -0.37
N GLU A 262 -2.71 3.37 0.83
CA GLU A 262 -2.52 4.80 1.06
C GLU A 262 -1.08 5.24 0.74
N THR A 263 -0.10 4.45 1.18
CA THR A 263 1.33 4.70 0.92
C THR A 263 1.61 4.70 -0.57
N VAL A 264 1.15 3.69 -1.31
CA VAL A 264 1.32 3.61 -2.76
C VAL A 264 0.56 4.75 -3.46
N THR A 265 -0.64 5.11 -3.00
CA THR A 265 -1.41 6.24 -3.53
C THR A 265 -0.65 7.56 -3.45
N ALA A 266 0.00 7.82 -2.31
CA ALA A 266 0.86 8.98 -2.14
C ALA A 266 2.04 8.95 -3.13
N ARG A 267 2.66 7.79 -3.31
CA ARG A 267 3.82 7.58 -4.21
C ARG A 267 3.49 7.66 -5.69
N VAL A 268 2.26 7.34 -6.11
CA VAL A 268 1.81 7.56 -7.50
C VAL A 268 1.87 9.05 -7.86
N ARG A 269 1.50 9.92 -6.92
CA ARG A 269 1.54 11.38 -7.09
C ARG A 269 2.98 11.88 -7.07
N ASP A 270 3.75 11.46 -6.07
CA ASP A 270 5.16 11.82 -5.89
C ASP A 270 6.05 10.59 -5.62
N PRO A 271 6.68 10.00 -6.66
CA PRO A 271 7.48 8.78 -6.53
C PRO A 271 8.70 8.93 -5.61
N HIS A 272 9.26 10.15 -5.52
CA HIS A 272 10.41 10.49 -4.69
C HIS A 272 10.14 11.82 -3.98
N PRO A 273 9.59 11.77 -2.75
CA PRO A 273 9.47 12.96 -1.92
C PRO A 273 10.84 13.62 -1.81
N PHE A 274 10.89 14.93 -2.10
CA PHE A 274 12.12 15.72 -2.09
C PHE A 274 12.96 15.52 -0.82
N ALA A 275 12.30 15.35 0.34
CA ALA A 275 12.97 15.07 1.60
C ALA A 275 13.80 13.78 1.59
N GLU A 276 13.34 12.71 0.93
CA GLU A 276 14.10 11.46 0.82
C GLU A 276 15.29 11.59 -0.13
N THR A 277 15.12 12.35 -1.23
CA THR A 277 16.23 12.69 -2.12
C THR A 277 17.31 13.48 -1.38
N VAL A 278 16.93 14.49 -0.58
CA VAL A 278 17.88 15.35 0.16
C VAL A 278 18.52 14.60 1.34
N LEU A 279 17.73 13.88 2.14
CA LEU A 279 18.25 13.14 3.29
C LEU A 279 19.09 11.93 2.86
N GLY A 280 18.80 11.30 1.72
CA GLY A 280 19.63 10.24 1.15
C GLY A 280 20.99 10.70 0.61
N ILE A 281 21.18 12.01 0.40
CA ILE A 281 22.46 12.59 -0.04
C ILE A 281 23.44 12.75 1.15
N LEU A 282 22.94 13.05 2.35
CA LEU A 282 23.77 13.37 3.51
C LEU A 282 24.66 12.20 3.99
N PRO A 283 24.16 10.97 4.21
CA PRO A 283 24.98 9.86 4.70
C PRO A 283 26.11 9.46 3.73
N GLY A 284 25.83 9.49 2.42
CA GLY A 284 26.81 9.12 1.39
C GLY A 284 27.99 10.09 1.29
N MET A 285 27.77 11.38 1.56
CA MET A 285 28.84 12.38 1.58
C MET A 285 29.76 12.25 2.80
N PHE A 286 29.25 11.79 3.95
CA PHE A 286 30.04 11.65 5.17
C PHE A 286 30.68 10.26 5.35
N HIS A 287 30.15 9.20 4.72
CA HIS A 287 30.71 7.84 4.83
C HIS A 287 31.86 7.54 3.84
N GLN A 288 32.03 8.28 2.75
CA GLN A 288 33.19 8.09 1.85
C GLN A 288 34.54 8.55 2.45
N SER A 289 34.52 9.25 3.59
CA SER A 289 35.73 9.73 4.28
C SER A 289 36.36 8.69 5.24
N ALA A 290 35.60 7.69 5.69
CA ALA A 290 36.03 6.81 6.81
C ALA A 290 36.56 5.41 6.39
N GLY A 291 36.54 5.05 5.12
CA GLY A 291 36.70 3.66 4.66
C GLY A 291 37.89 3.37 3.77
N ARG A 292 39.13 3.66 4.20
CA ARG A 292 40.34 3.11 3.53
C ARG A 292 41.46 2.78 4.51
N LYS A 293 41.22 1.83 5.42
CA LYS A 293 42.32 1.05 6.02
C LYS A 293 42.55 -0.18 5.17
N ARG A 294 43.60 -0.13 4.34
CA ARG A 294 44.16 -1.28 3.63
C ARG A 294 44.63 -2.32 4.66
N LYS A 295 44.26 -3.58 4.46
CA LYS A 295 45.09 -4.73 4.82
C LYS A 295 45.77 -5.21 3.54
#